data_AF-A0AA86IZK2-F1
#
_entry.id   AF-A0AA86IZK2-F1
#
_cell.length_a   1.000
_cell.length_b   1.000
_cell.length_c   1.000
_cell.angle_alpha   90.00
_cell.angle_beta   90.00
_cell.angle_gamma   90.00
#
_symmetry.space_group_name_H-M   'P 1'
#
loop_
_entity.id
_entity.type
_entity.pdbx_description
1 polymer ?
#
loop_
_entity_poly.entity_id
_entity_poly.type
_entity_poly.pdbx_seq_one_letter_code
_entity_poly.pdbx_strand_id
1 'polypeptide(L)'
;MTIIRRILFCALLGAALPGWSQDATPETPKDYAWGAALETTTASPLYQVTLPERIYTDSVAPDLRDVRVFNQQGHAVPFTLIPAVQKQTPPRTLPLRLFALEPVPENNAASETLWLRSQDGIEIRLDGEGKKTAGKSYLLTLPETQKDEFPLSQLKLTWNAVPANWQGRTDVYVSSDLKNWTLYGRDMPLMDLTSGSDRLLLDTLDFSATVYPTEMRYVLVVFNDAARAPMLTGATAVEQIYSDTAVNIRLNAVAKTVSSSVQEFSWQRPQPLVSVMIEAREGRVLPLAIEYRSAAKAAWQPLAKSVIYQLNGKSSEPLTTGGLVQAIRVTAVNGQLEDGIARVTGERASQTLIFNAQGKGPFLLAWGNGAAQPQAMEVDMLVPAALRQENAQIPEALVQDRIVLGGDARLTAVDPAQQQSQWKKMLVWAALVLGVLVLIGVGLGIWREVRQKSV
;
A
#
# COMPACT_ATOMS: atom_id res chain seq x y z
N MET A 1 -48.79 -26.89 65.17
CA MET A 1 -47.35 -27.08 64.89
C MET A 1 -47.23 -27.78 63.55
N THR A 2 -47.51 -27.06 62.46
CA THR A 2 -47.79 -27.68 61.14
C THR A 2 -47.65 -26.64 60.01
N ILE A 3 -46.48 -26.01 59.89
CA ILE A 3 -46.13 -25.19 58.73
C ILE A 3 -44.68 -25.51 58.32
N ILE A 4 -44.38 -26.80 58.13
CA ILE A 4 -43.15 -27.26 57.46
C ILE A 4 -43.55 -28.49 56.64
N ARG A 5 -44.41 -28.29 55.63
CA ARG A 5 -44.80 -29.38 54.72
C ARG A 5 -45.51 -28.88 53.45
N ARG A 6 -44.93 -27.95 52.69
CA ARG A 6 -45.48 -27.56 51.36
C ARG A 6 -44.59 -26.66 50.48
N ILE A 7 -43.26 -26.80 50.46
CA ILE A 7 -42.40 -26.12 49.44
C ILE A 7 -41.22 -27.00 49.00
N LEU A 8 -41.42 -28.31 48.90
CA LEU A 8 -40.55 -29.20 48.14
C LEU A 8 -41.47 -30.14 47.37
N PHE A 9 -41.20 -30.34 46.08
CA PHE A 9 -42.04 -31.01 45.06
C PHE A 9 -43.02 -30.10 44.31
N CYS A 10 -42.51 -29.32 43.35
CA CYS A 10 -43.09 -29.24 41.99
C CYS A 10 -42.12 -28.51 41.04
N ALA A 11 -41.89 -29.14 39.89
CA ALA A 11 -41.24 -28.61 38.69
C ALA A 11 -39.70 -28.52 38.63
N LEU A 12 -39.04 -29.63 38.96
CA LEU A 12 -37.84 -30.09 38.24
C LEU A 12 -38.35 -30.85 36.99
N LEU A 13 -38.80 -30.12 35.96
CA LEU A 13 -39.08 -30.68 34.63
C LEU A 13 -38.02 -30.15 33.67
N GLY A 14 -37.23 -31.08 33.13
CA GLY A 14 -36.18 -30.80 32.18
C GLY A 14 -36.72 -30.11 30.92
N ALA A 15 -36.19 -28.93 30.63
CA ALA A 15 -36.12 -28.42 29.27
C ALA A 15 -34.74 -28.80 28.73
N ALA A 16 -34.59 -30.07 28.31
CA ALA A 16 -33.60 -30.40 27.30
C ALA A 16 -34.07 -29.73 26.00
N LEU A 17 -33.69 -28.47 25.81
CA LEU A 17 -33.87 -27.81 24.53
C LEU A 17 -32.95 -28.52 23.53
N PRO A 18 -33.48 -29.14 22.46
CA PRO A 18 -32.62 -29.59 21.39
C PRO A 18 -31.88 -28.35 20.88
N GLY A 19 -30.56 -28.43 20.84
CA GLY A 19 -29.74 -27.46 20.12
C GLY A 19 -30.08 -27.61 18.65
N TRP A 20 -31.02 -26.81 18.16
CA TRP A 20 -31.24 -26.67 16.72
C TRP A 20 -30.00 -25.95 16.20
N SER A 21 -29.04 -26.72 15.68
CA SER A 21 -28.00 -26.19 14.81
C SER A 21 -28.73 -25.70 13.57
N GLN A 22 -29.03 -24.40 13.52
CA GLN A 22 -29.53 -23.79 12.30
C GLN A 22 -28.33 -23.74 11.35
N ASP A 23 -28.38 -24.55 10.29
CA ASP A 23 -27.51 -24.34 9.14
C ASP A 23 -27.69 -22.88 8.72
N ALA A 24 -26.59 -22.12 8.78
CA ALA A 24 -26.61 -20.73 8.37
C ALA A 24 -27.08 -20.69 6.92
N THR A 25 -28.18 -19.97 6.68
CA THR A 25 -28.66 -19.73 5.31
C THR A 25 -27.50 -19.20 4.47
N PRO A 26 -27.18 -19.84 3.32
CA PRO A 26 -26.10 -19.38 2.46
C PRO A 26 -26.31 -17.91 2.10
N GLU A 27 -25.25 -17.12 2.24
CA GLU A 27 -25.27 -15.72 1.85
C GLU A 27 -25.58 -15.58 0.35
N THR A 28 -26.31 -14.54 -0.01
CA THR A 28 -26.64 -14.20 -1.40
C THR A 28 -26.12 -12.81 -1.74
N PRO A 29 -26.00 -12.46 -3.04
CA PRO A 29 -25.62 -11.11 -3.44
C PRO A 29 -26.46 -10.00 -2.80
N LYS A 30 -27.75 -10.24 -2.54
CA LYS A 30 -28.67 -9.23 -1.95
C LYS A 30 -28.44 -8.97 -0.46
N ASP A 31 -27.58 -9.76 0.19
CA ASP A 31 -27.17 -9.54 1.57
C ASP A 31 -26.03 -8.52 1.69
N TYR A 32 -25.43 -8.14 0.56
CA TYR A 32 -24.39 -7.12 0.43
C TYR A 32 -24.97 -5.81 -0.07
N ALA A 33 -24.41 -4.67 0.35
CA ALA A 33 -24.88 -3.36 -0.10
C ALA A 33 -24.54 -3.12 -1.58
N TRP A 34 -23.32 -3.45 -1.96
CA TRP A 34 -22.71 -3.11 -3.25
C TRP A 34 -22.13 -4.33 -3.94
N GLY A 35 -22.00 -4.24 -5.26
CA GLY A 35 -21.26 -5.23 -6.03
C GLY A 35 -20.62 -4.65 -7.28
N ALA A 36 -19.89 -5.48 -8.01
CA ALA A 36 -19.30 -5.18 -9.31
C ALA A 36 -19.08 -6.48 -10.08
N ALA A 37 -19.40 -6.47 -11.37
CA ALA A 37 -19.09 -7.61 -12.23
C ALA A 37 -17.57 -7.78 -12.35
N LEU A 38 -17.13 -9.04 -12.46
CA LEU A 38 -15.74 -9.40 -12.72
C LEU A 38 -15.64 -9.86 -14.17
N GLU A 39 -14.88 -9.12 -14.97
CA GLU A 39 -14.62 -9.47 -16.37
C GLU A 39 -13.39 -10.37 -16.46
N THR A 40 -13.54 -11.54 -17.09
CA THR A 40 -12.48 -12.54 -17.26
C THR A 40 -12.15 -12.68 -18.73
N THR A 41 -10.89 -12.49 -19.10
CA THR A 41 -10.44 -12.55 -20.51
C THR A 41 -10.14 -13.97 -21.00
N THR A 42 -9.66 -14.83 -20.11
CA THR A 42 -9.27 -16.23 -20.41
C THR A 42 -9.86 -17.18 -19.39
N ALA A 43 -10.40 -18.32 -19.83
CA ALA A 43 -10.94 -19.33 -18.92
C ALA A 43 -9.84 -19.92 -18.02
N SER A 44 -10.01 -19.82 -16.71
CA SER A 44 -9.05 -20.28 -15.71
C SER A 44 -9.75 -20.82 -14.46
N PRO A 45 -9.19 -21.83 -13.76
CA PRO A 45 -9.71 -22.31 -12.48
C PRO A 45 -9.52 -21.31 -11.33
N LEU A 46 -8.56 -20.40 -11.44
CA LEU A 46 -8.27 -19.34 -10.47
C LEU A 46 -8.20 -18.00 -11.19
N TYR A 47 -8.71 -16.96 -10.53
CA TYR A 47 -8.49 -15.58 -10.95
C TYR A 47 -8.01 -14.76 -9.76
N GLN A 48 -7.22 -13.73 -10.07
CA GLN A 48 -6.83 -12.71 -9.11
C GLN A 48 -7.54 -11.40 -9.41
N VAL A 49 -7.86 -10.64 -8.36
CA VAL A 49 -8.55 -9.36 -8.44
C VAL A 49 -7.78 -8.36 -7.59
N THR A 50 -7.28 -7.30 -8.23
CA THR A 50 -6.76 -6.13 -7.54
C THR A 50 -7.94 -5.35 -6.96
N LEU A 51 -8.04 -5.24 -5.63
CA LEU A 51 -9.19 -4.56 -5.02
C LEU A 51 -9.06 -3.04 -5.22
N PRO A 52 -10.07 -2.36 -5.82
CA PRO A 52 -10.06 -0.91 -5.95
C PRO A 52 -10.26 -0.19 -4.61
N GLU A 53 -9.76 1.04 -4.50
CA GLU A 53 -9.84 1.90 -3.30
C GLU A 53 -11.23 1.93 -2.66
N ARG A 54 -12.29 2.00 -3.49
CA ARG A 54 -13.69 2.07 -3.04
C ARG A 54 -14.11 0.91 -2.13
N ILE A 55 -13.53 -0.27 -2.28
CA ILE A 55 -13.87 -1.42 -1.42
C ILE A 55 -13.40 -1.17 0.01
N TYR A 56 -12.24 -0.51 0.18
CA TYR A 56 -11.68 -0.17 1.48
C TYR A 56 -12.44 0.95 2.19
N THR A 57 -13.08 1.85 1.43
CA THR A 57 -13.93 2.92 1.96
C THR A 57 -15.34 2.44 2.27
N ASP A 58 -15.92 1.62 1.40
CA ASP A 58 -17.33 1.20 1.46
C ASP A 58 -17.55 -0.03 2.37
N SER A 59 -16.54 -0.89 2.52
CA SER A 59 -16.59 -2.08 3.38
C SER A 59 -16.90 -1.70 4.83
N VAL A 60 -17.73 -2.50 5.48
CA VAL A 60 -18.11 -2.30 6.88
C VAL A 60 -16.97 -2.69 7.82
N ALA A 61 -16.21 -3.71 7.44
CA ALA A 61 -15.25 -4.35 8.31
C ALA A 61 -13.81 -3.98 7.93
N PRO A 62 -12.98 -3.50 8.87
CA PRO A 62 -11.61 -3.11 8.56
C PRO A 62 -10.74 -4.24 8.00
N ASP A 63 -11.09 -5.50 8.24
CA ASP A 63 -10.39 -6.69 7.73
C ASP A 63 -10.98 -7.24 6.41
N LEU A 64 -11.93 -6.52 5.80
CA LEU A 64 -12.61 -6.92 4.55
C LEU A 64 -13.34 -8.26 4.65
N ARG A 65 -13.74 -8.71 5.85
CA ARG A 65 -14.51 -9.96 6.03
C ARG A 65 -15.87 -9.94 5.32
N ASP A 66 -16.36 -8.75 4.98
CA ASP A 66 -17.60 -8.53 4.26
C ASP A 66 -17.37 -8.40 2.74
N VAL A 67 -16.29 -8.97 2.21
CA VAL A 67 -16.09 -9.16 0.77
C VAL A 67 -16.44 -10.60 0.39
N ARG A 68 -17.12 -10.77 -0.75
CA ARG A 68 -17.45 -12.07 -1.35
C ARG A 68 -17.31 -12.05 -2.85
N VAL A 69 -17.10 -13.24 -3.42
CA VAL A 69 -17.29 -13.48 -4.86
C VAL A 69 -18.44 -14.46 -5.03
N PHE A 70 -19.36 -14.14 -5.93
CA PHE A 70 -20.49 -14.98 -6.31
C PHE A 70 -20.37 -15.41 -7.77
N ASN A 71 -20.78 -16.64 -8.08
CA ASN A 71 -20.95 -17.08 -9.46
C ASN A 71 -22.32 -16.65 -10.03
N GLN A 72 -22.59 -16.99 -11.29
CA GLN A 72 -23.85 -16.62 -11.97
C GLN A 72 -25.11 -17.12 -11.24
N GLN A 73 -25.02 -18.23 -10.50
CA GLN A 73 -26.14 -18.79 -9.73
C GLN A 73 -26.36 -18.07 -8.40
N GLY A 74 -25.51 -17.11 -8.04
CA GLY A 74 -25.54 -16.42 -6.75
C GLY A 74 -24.94 -17.25 -5.62
N HIS A 75 -24.21 -18.33 -5.91
CA HIS A 75 -23.48 -19.10 -4.91
C HIS A 75 -22.13 -18.45 -4.64
N ALA A 76 -21.78 -18.29 -3.37
CA ALA A 76 -20.46 -17.81 -2.97
C ALA A 76 -19.39 -18.82 -3.38
N VAL A 77 -18.28 -18.35 -3.93
CA VAL A 77 -17.14 -19.18 -4.31
C VAL A 77 -15.99 -19.03 -3.32
N PRO A 78 -15.16 -20.08 -3.12
CA PRO A 78 -13.99 -20.00 -2.25
C PRO A 78 -13.00 -18.93 -2.69
N PHE A 79 -12.47 -18.16 -1.75
CA PHE A 79 -11.48 -17.11 -2.01
C PHE A 79 -10.50 -16.93 -0.86
N THR A 80 -9.39 -16.25 -1.14
CA THR A 80 -8.40 -15.81 -0.15
C THR A 80 -8.07 -14.34 -0.40
N LEU A 81 -7.60 -13.65 0.64
CA LEU A 81 -7.09 -12.29 0.58
C LEU A 81 -5.62 -12.33 0.97
N ILE A 82 -4.75 -11.83 0.11
CA ILE A 82 -3.33 -11.72 0.37
C ILE A 82 -2.88 -10.27 0.21
N PRO A 83 -1.85 -9.80 0.94
CA PRO A 83 -1.23 -8.52 0.66
C PRO A 83 -0.81 -8.44 -0.80
N ALA A 84 -1.18 -7.35 -1.48
CA ALA A 84 -0.68 -7.11 -2.82
C ALA A 84 0.81 -6.77 -2.72
N VAL A 85 1.64 -7.54 -3.40
CA VAL A 85 3.07 -7.30 -3.53
C VAL A 85 3.37 -6.91 -4.96
N GLN A 86 4.21 -5.89 -5.14
CA GLN A 86 4.78 -5.61 -6.44
C GLN A 86 5.87 -6.65 -6.67
N LYS A 87 5.68 -7.61 -7.57
CA LYS A 87 6.74 -8.60 -7.83
C LYS A 87 7.90 -7.94 -8.57
N GLN A 88 9.12 -8.06 -8.04
CA GLN A 88 10.32 -7.82 -8.86
C GLN A 88 10.37 -8.90 -9.92
N THR A 89 10.73 -8.50 -11.12
CA THR A 89 11.51 -9.42 -11.94
C THR A 89 12.96 -9.30 -11.48
N PRO A 90 13.71 -10.41 -11.28
CA PRO A 90 15.13 -10.32 -10.96
C PRO A 90 15.84 -9.37 -11.95
N PRO A 91 16.81 -8.57 -11.48
CA PRO A 91 17.44 -7.56 -12.31
C PRO A 91 17.99 -8.21 -13.57
N ARG A 92 17.48 -7.79 -14.72
CA ARG A 92 18.00 -8.25 -16.00
C ARG A 92 19.25 -7.42 -16.28
N THR A 93 20.37 -8.10 -16.45
CA THR A 93 21.62 -7.46 -16.84
C THR A 93 21.85 -7.66 -18.33
N LEU A 94 22.32 -6.62 -18.99
CA LEU A 94 22.66 -6.64 -20.40
C LEU A 94 24.05 -6.02 -20.58
N PRO A 95 25.07 -6.80 -21.02
CA PRO A 95 26.38 -6.23 -21.32
C PRO A 95 26.26 -5.24 -22.47
N LEU A 96 26.85 -4.06 -22.32
CA LEU A 96 26.89 -3.03 -23.35
C LEU A 96 28.18 -3.13 -24.15
N ARG A 97 28.11 -2.80 -25.44
CA ARG A 97 29.31 -2.57 -26.25
C ARG A 97 29.88 -1.21 -25.91
N LEU A 98 31.20 -1.15 -25.74
CA LEU A 98 31.92 0.03 -25.30
C LEU A 98 32.88 0.51 -26.39
N PHE A 99 32.80 1.79 -26.73
CA PHE A 99 33.66 2.47 -27.70
C PHE A 99 34.32 3.67 -27.02
N ALA A 100 35.65 3.68 -26.99
CA ALA A 100 36.40 4.83 -26.49
C ALA A 100 36.37 5.97 -27.52
N LEU A 101 36.22 7.19 -27.04
CA LEU A 101 36.16 8.40 -27.84
C LEU A 101 37.19 9.41 -27.35
N GLU A 102 37.85 10.06 -28.30
CA GLU A 102 38.82 11.11 -28.05
C GLU A 102 38.25 12.47 -28.51
N PRO A 103 38.51 13.56 -27.75
CA PRO A 103 38.11 14.89 -28.16
C PRO A 103 38.88 15.31 -29.41
N VAL A 104 38.15 15.81 -30.41
CA VAL A 104 38.76 16.40 -31.61
C VAL A 104 39.13 17.85 -31.28
N PRO A 105 40.41 18.25 -31.37
CA PRO A 105 40.80 19.62 -31.11
C PRO A 105 40.19 20.56 -32.14
N GLU A 106 39.31 21.46 -31.71
CA GLU A 106 38.72 22.49 -32.55
C GLU A 106 39.61 23.74 -32.55
N ASN A 107 39.96 24.26 -33.74
CA ASN A 107 40.79 25.47 -33.89
C ASN A 107 40.05 26.77 -33.48
N ASN A 108 38.74 26.72 -33.26
CA ASN A 108 37.95 27.91 -32.95
C ASN A 108 37.59 27.96 -31.45
N ALA A 109 38.24 28.86 -30.72
CA ALA A 109 38.04 29.00 -29.29
C ALA A 109 36.65 29.56 -28.89
N ALA A 110 35.81 30.00 -29.83
CA ALA A 110 34.46 30.52 -29.56
C ALA A 110 33.33 29.51 -29.75
N SER A 111 33.64 28.27 -30.16
CA SER A 111 32.63 27.21 -30.36
C SER A 111 32.25 26.54 -29.03
N GLU A 112 30.95 26.45 -28.76
CA GLU A 112 30.33 25.68 -27.68
C GLU A 112 29.97 24.25 -28.16
N THR A 113 30.80 23.67 -29.03
CA THR A 113 30.54 22.33 -29.57
C THR A 113 31.69 21.41 -29.19
N LEU A 114 31.39 20.28 -28.55
CA LEU A 114 32.38 19.22 -28.28
C LEU A 114 32.24 18.13 -29.35
N TRP A 115 33.32 17.95 -30.12
CA TRP A 115 33.43 16.86 -31.07
C TRP A 115 34.22 15.71 -30.46
N LEU A 116 33.64 14.51 -30.51
CA LEU A 116 34.24 13.28 -30.04
C LEU A 116 34.40 12.33 -31.22
N ARG A 117 35.58 11.74 -31.39
CA ARG A 117 35.87 10.80 -32.47
C ARG A 117 36.40 9.48 -31.92
N SER A 118 35.87 8.36 -32.41
CA SER A 118 36.43 7.03 -32.17
C SER A 118 37.55 6.70 -33.16
N GLN A 119 38.46 5.79 -32.79
CA GLN A 119 39.45 5.25 -33.73
C GLN A 119 38.80 4.58 -34.95
N ASP A 120 37.58 4.06 -34.79
CA ASP A 120 36.80 3.42 -35.85
C ASP A 120 36.00 4.42 -36.72
N GLY A 121 36.21 5.73 -36.53
CA GLY A 121 35.63 6.79 -37.37
C GLY A 121 34.24 7.27 -36.98
N ILE A 122 33.69 6.83 -35.84
CA ILE A 122 32.44 7.39 -35.29
C ILE A 122 32.70 8.83 -34.83
N GLU A 123 31.91 9.78 -35.30
CA GLU A 123 31.95 11.18 -34.87
C GLU A 123 30.67 11.56 -34.15
N ILE A 124 30.80 12.12 -32.95
CA ILE A 124 29.69 12.60 -32.13
C ILE A 124 29.88 14.10 -31.91
N ARG A 125 28.79 14.83 -32.11
CA ARG A 125 28.69 16.26 -31.85
C ARG A 125 27.81 16.47 -30.62
N LEU A 126 28.33 17.20 -29.64
CA LEU A 126 27.58 17.68 -28.48
C LEU A 126 27.49 19.20 -28.54
N ASP A 127 26.28 19.74 -28.63
CA ASP A 127 26.02 21.18 -28.61
C ASP A 127 25.77 21.65 -27.15
N GLY A 128 26.48 22.69 -26.68
CA GLY A 128 26.28 23.31 -25.35
C GLY A 128 27.58 23.65 -24.60
N GLU A 129 27.52 23.88 -23.29
CA GLU A 129 28.70 24.22 -22.44
C GLU A 129 29.80 23.11 -22.35
N GLY A 130 29.83 22.14 -23.27
CA GLY A 130 30.76 21.00 -23.32
C GLY A 130 32.23 21.36 -23.54
N LYS A 131 32.57 22.64 -23.67
CA LYS A 131 33.96 23.09 -23.78
C LYS A 131 34.74 22.96 -22.44
N LYS A 132 34.05 22.87 -21.30
CA LYS A 132 34.68 22.77 -19.97
C LYS A 132 35.17 21.38 -19.60
N THR A 133 34.85 20.33 -20.37
CA THR A 133 35.07 18.93 -19.98
C THR A 133 35.58 18.09 -21.15
N ALA A 134 36.80 18.40 -21.62
CA ALA A 134 37.52 17.56 -22.58
C ALA A 134 38.14 16.33 -21.90
N GLY A 135 37.32 15.52 -21.23
CA GLY A 135 37.77 14.29 -20.60
C GLY A 135 37.58 13.04 -21.46
N LYS A 136 38.18 11.93 -20.99
CA LYS A 136 37.98 10.62 -21.62
C LYS A 136 36.50 10.34 -21.72
N SER A 137 36.04 9.95 -22.91
CA SER A 137 34.63 9.75 -23.19
C SER A 137 34.39 8.35 -23.74
N TYR A 138 33.25 7.75 -23.41
CA TYR A 138 32.89 6.39 -23.82
C TYR A 138 31.46 6.34 -24.32
N LEU A 139 31.29 5.86 -25.55
CA LEU A 139 30.00 5.52 -26.12
C LEU A 139 29.65 4.08 -25.75
N LEU A 140 28.49 3.89 -25.15
CA LEU A 140 27.94 2.63 -24.72
C LEU A 140 26.69 2.33 -25.54
N THR A 141 26.61 1.14 -26.12
CA THR A 141 25.52 0.77 -27.04
C THR A 141 24.94 -0.60 -26.68
N LEU A 142 23.65 -0.79 -26.95
CA LEU A 142 23.01 -2.08 -26.82
C LEU A 142 23.62 -3.11 -27.81
N PRO A 143 23.68 -4.41 -27.45
CA PRO A 143 24.03 -5.47 -28.37
C PRO A 143 23.08 -5.55 -29.57
N GLU A 144 23.56 -6.01 -30.73
CA GLU A 144 22.72 -6.14 -31.94
C GLU A 144 21.59 -7.16 -31.80
N THR A 145 21.74 -8.10 -30.87
CA THR A 145 20.72 -9.09 -30.52
C THR A 145 19.53 -8.46 -29.79
N GLN A 146 19.72 -7.31 -29.15
CA GLN A 146 18.68 -6.57 -28.46
C GLN A 146 18.11 -5.53 -29.45
N LYS A 147 17.07 -5.94 -30.19
CA LYS A 147 16.41 -5.10 -31.20
C LYS A 147 15.47 -4.06 -30.58
N ASP A 148 14.87 -4.41 -29.44
CA ASP A 148 13.96 -3.57 -28.68
C ASP A 148 14.72 -2.76 -27.63
N GLU A 149 14.12 -1.65 -27.20
CA GLU A 149 14.68 -0.76 -26.19
C GLU A 149 14.88 -1.48 -24.84
N PHE A 150 15.85 -0.97 -24.06
CA PHE A 150 16.17 -1.51 -22.73
C PHE A 150 15.93 -0.43 -21.67
N PRO A 151 15.00 -0.63 -20.73
CA PRO A 151 14.73 0.34 -19.67
C PRO A 151 15.89 0.33 -18.66
N LEU A 152 16.85 1.23 -18.87
CA LEU A 152 18.03 1.38 -18.04
C LEU A 152 17.66 1.95 -16.66
N SER A 153 17.80 1.15 -15.61
CA SER A 153 17.66 1.61 -14.21
C SER A 153 19.02 1.93 -13.59
N GLN A 154 20.05 1.16 -13.90
CA GLN A 154 21.42 1.44 -13.46
C GLN A 154 22.41 1.12 -14.57
N LEU A 155 23.46 1.92 -14.66
CA LEU A 155 24.61 1.67 -15.52
C LEU A 155 25.82 1.31 -14.66
N LYS A 156 26.20 0.04 -14.69
CA LYS A 156 27.41 -0.44 -14.02
C LYS A 156 28.59 -0.36 -14.97
N LEU A 157 29.60 0.42 -14.61
CA LEU A 157 30.83 0.58 -15.35
C LEU A 157 31.90 -0.37 -14.79
N THR A 158 32.80 -0.83 -15.63
CA THR A 158 33.90 -1.71 -15.22
C THR A 158 35.20 -1.09 -15.68
N TRP A 159 36.18 -1.03 -14.78
CA TRP A 159 37.52 -0.53 -15.07
C TRP A 159 38.57 -1.39 -14.36
N ASN A 160 39.79 -1.35 -14.90
CA ASN A 160 40.96 -1.95 -14.25
C ASN A 160 41.31 -1.17 -12.98
N ALA A 161 41.90 -1.86 -12.00
CA ALA A 161 42.31 -1.25 -10.74
C ALA A 161 43.13 0.03 -10.98
N VAL A 162 42.66 1.14 -10.40
CA VAL A 162 43.29 2.46 -10.56
C VAL A 162 44.41 2.60 -9.54
N PRO A 163 45.60 3.13 -9.91
CA PRO A 163 46.64 3.44 -8.93
C PRO A 163 46.19 4.59 -8.03
N ALA A 164 46.16 4.33 -6.72
CA ALA A 164 45.71 5.23 -5.65
C ALA A 164 44.19 5.52 -5.61
N ASN A 165 43.74 5.92 -4.41
CA ASN A 165 42.36 6.30 -4.10
C ASN A 165 41.80 7.29 -5.12
N TRP A 166 40.96 6.77 -6.01
CA TRP A 166 40.42 7.52 -7.13
C TRP A 166 38.99 7.96 -6.84
N GLN A 167 38.69 9.20 -7.20
CA GLN A 167 37.35 9.76 -7.20
C GLN A 167 37.18 10.60 -8.46
N GLY A 168 36.04 10.44 -9.12
CA GLY A 168 35.73 11.11 -10.38
C GLY A 168 34.29 11.59 -10.44
N ARG A 169 34.04 12.48 -11.39
CA ARG A 169 32.72 12.98 -11.76
C ARG A 169 32.50 12.72 -13.24
N THR A 170 31.30 12.34 -13.61
CA THR A 170 30.92 12.05 -14.99
C THR A 170 29.64 12.77 -15.36
N ASP A 171 29.60 13.28 -16.57
CA ASP A 171 28.38 13.72 -17.22
C ASP A 171 27.87 12.59 -18.13
N VAL A 172 26.57 12.34 -18.07
CA VAL A 172 25.93 11.25 -18.79
C VAL A 172 24.92 11.82 -19.77
N TYR A 173 25.06 11.46 -21.03
CA TYR A 173 24.15 11.83 -22.11
C TYR A 173 23.50 10.57 -22.69
N VAL A 174 22.27 10.73 -23.18
CA VAL A 174 21.49 9.66 -23.82
C VAL A 174 21.03 10.09 -25.21
N SER A 175 20.95 9.13 -26.13
CA SER A 175 20.46 9.34 -27.49
C SER A 175 19.79 8.08 -28.04
N SER A 176 18.80 8.27 -28.91
CA SER A 176 18.14 7.21 -29.68
C SER A 176 18.73 7.04 -31.08
N ASP A 177 19.40 8.07 -31.62
CA ASP A 177 19.77 8.18 -33.04
C ASP A 177 21.25 8.57 -33.30
N LEU A 178 22.08 8.68 -32.26
CA LEU A 178 23.47 9.19 -32.28
C LEU A 178 23.63 10.66 -32.68
N LYS A 179 22.55 11.35 -33.04
CA LYS A 179 22.57 12.73 -33.54
C LYS A 179 22.09 13.71 -32.49
N ASN A 180 20.97 13.39 -31.84
CA ASN A 180 20.35 14.22 -30.83
C ASN A 180 20.71 13.66 -29.45
N TRP A 181 21.49 14.42 -28.69
CA TRP A 181 21.97 14.03 -27.36
C TRP A 181 21.29 14.86 -26.29
N THR A 182 20.74 14.18 -25.29
CA THR A 182 20.12 14.81 -24.12
C THR A 182 21.00 14.55 -22.89
N LEU A 183 21.31 15.59 -22.12
CA LEU A 183 21.98 15.44 -20.84
C LEU A 183 21.03 14.74 -19.84
N TYR A 184 21.41 13.56 -19.39
CA TYR A 184 20.68 12.81 -18.38
C TYR A 184 21.06 13.25 -16.96
N GLY A 185 22.36 13.31 -16.68
CA GLY A 185 22.88 13.64 -15.35
C GLY A 185 24.23 14.34 -15.43
N ARG A 186 24.43 15.33 -14.57
CA ARG A 186 25.68 16.09 -14.45
C ARG A 186 26.40 15.72 -13.16
N ASP A 187 27.72 15.71 -13.19
CA ASP A 187 28.58 15.50 -12.02
C ASP A 187 28.23 14.22 -11.22
N MET A 188 27.84 13.14 -11.92
CA MET A 188 27.54 11.87 -11.29
C MET A 188 28.82 11.25 -10.72
N PRO A 189 28.85 10.86 -9.43
CA PRO A 189 30.07 10.42 -8.75
C PRO A 189 30.44 8.98 -9.07
N LEU A 190 31.73 8.73 -9.24
CA LEU A 190 32.35 7.40 -9.29
C LEU A 190 33.56 7.39 -8.36
N MET A 191 33.85 6.26 -7.70
CA MET A 191 35.03 6.16 -6.84
C MET A 191 35.56 4.74 -6.73
N ASP A 192 36.86 4.64 -6.48
CA ASP A 192 37.58 3.41 -6.19
C ASP A 192 38.63 3.73 -5.11
N LEU A 193 38.25 3.51 -3.85
CA LEU A 193 39.05 3.87 -2.69
C LEU A 193 39.48 2.60 -1.97
N THR A 194 40.71 2.60 -1.47
CA THR A 194 41.31 1.51 -0.68
C THR A 194 41.86 2.05 0.63
N SER A 195 41.68 1.28 1.70
CA SER A 195 42.22 1.58 3.03
C SER A 195 42.54 0.27 3.75
N GLY A 196 43.84 -0.09 3.82
CA GLY A 196 44.25 -1.37 4.38
C GLY A 196 43.75 -2.54 3.51
N SER A 197 42.93 -3.42 4.10
CA SER A 197 42.26 -4.53 3.40
C SER A 197 40.92 -4.15 2.78
N ASP A 198 40.38 -2.97 3.08
CA ASP A 198 39.04 -2.57 2.66
C ASP A 198 39.08 -1.81 1.33
N ARG A 199 38.09 -2.05 0.47
CA ARG A 199 37.88 -1.34 -0.79
C ARG A 199 36.45 -0.83 -0.88
N LEU A 200 36.30 0.47 -1.12
CA LEU A 200 35.03 1.11 -1.41
C LEU A 200 34.97 1.43 -2.91
N LEU A 201 34.08 0.75 -3.61
CA LEU A 201 33.86 0.91 -5.05
C LEU A 201 32.46 1.49 -5.30
N LEU A 202 32.39 2.65 -5.95
CA LEU A 202 31.18 3.20 -6.55
C LEU A 202 31.38 3.17 -8.07
N ASP A 203 30.96 2.05 -8.68
CA ASP A 203 31.07 1.77 -10.11
C ASP A 203 29.74 1.86 -10.86
N THR A 204 28.69 2.31 -10.19
CA THR A 204 27.32 2.28 -10.69
C THR A 204 26.75 3.70 -10.73
N LEU A 205 26.12 4.03 -11.85
CA LEU A 205 25.40 5.27 -12.09
C LEU A 205 23.89 4.98 -12.08
N ASP A 206 23.15 5.61 -11.17
CA ASP A 206 21.72 5.37 -11.00
C ASP A 206 20.86 6.22 -11.95
N PHE A 207 19.85 5.58 -12.53
CA PHE A 207 18.84 6.22 -13.37
C PHE A 207 17.50 6.29 -12.62
N SER A 208 16.92 7.48 -12.46
CA SER A 208 15.71 7.70 -11.65
C SER A 208 14.43 7.41 -12.44
N ALA A 209 13.45 6.80 -11.76
CA ALA A 209 12.17 6.39 -12.34
C ALA A 209 11.28 7.55 -12.87
N THR A 210 11.57 8.81 -12.50
CA THR A 210 10.78 9.96 -12.96
C THR A 210 11.16 10.42 -14.37
N VAL A 211 12.36 10.06 -14.84
CA VAL A 211 12.87 10.38 -16.19
C VAL A 211 13.49 9.11 -16.73
N TYR A 212 12.66 8.10 -17.02
CA TYR A 212 13.13 6.99 -17.85
C TYR A 212 13.44 7.55 -19.23
N PRO A 213 14.69 7.44 -19.72
CA PRO A 213 14.97 7.72 -21.12
C PRO A 213 14.29 6.62 -21.93
N THR A 214 13.03 6.87 -22.31
CA THR A 214 12.11 5.90 -22.92
C THR A 214 12.46 5.61 -24.38
N GLU A 215 13.69 5.90 -24.80
CA GLU A 215 14.24 5.70 -26.15
C GLU A 215 15.78 5.50 -26.09
N MET A 216 16.33 5.00 -24.97
CA MET A 216 17.78 4.93 -24.80
C MET A 216 18.41 3.78 -25.61
N ARG A 217 19.04 4.12 -26.73
CA ARG A 217 19.87 3.18 -27.52
C ARG A 217 21.37 3.38 -27.31
N TYR A 218 21.75 4.63 -27.05
CA TYR A 218 23.13 5.07 -26.90
C TYR A 218 23.28 5.87 -25.61
N VAL A 219 24.28 5.52 -24.80
CA VAL A 219 24.72 6.33 -23.66
C VAL A 219 26.13 6.81 -23.92
N LEU A 220 26.36 8.08 -23.66
CA LEU A 220 27.68 8.68 -23.69
C LEU A 220 28.06 9.09 -22.28
N VAL A 221 29.14 8.51 -21.78
CA VAL A 221 29.73 8.86 -20.48
C VAL A 221 30.95 9.72 -20.74
N VAL A 222 30.93 10.95 -20.23
CA VAL A 222 32.02 11.92 -20.34
C VAL A 222 32.63 12.10 -18.95
N PHE A 223 33.92 11.79 -18.78
CA PHE A 223 34.60 12.04 -17.52
C PHE A 223 34.99 13.51 -17.40
N ASN A 224 34.80 14.11 -16.22
CA ASN A 224 35.04 15.55 -16.05
C ASN A 224 36.54 15.87 -15.85
N ASP A 225 37.35 14.91 -15.38
CA ASP A 225 38.83 15.00 -15.27
C ASP A 225 39.51 13.92 -16.12
N ALA A 226 39.98 14.30 -17.31
CA ALA A 226 40.64 13.41 -18.29
C ALA A 226 41.89 12.72 -17.73
N ALA A 227 42.70 13.48 -16.99
CA ALA A 227 44.05 13.09 -16.60
C ALA A 227 44.03 11.96 -15.58
N ARG A 228 42.96 11.88 -14.79
CA ARG A 228 42.75 10.87 -13.74
C ARG A 228 41.65 9.87 -14.07
N ALA A 229 40.94 10.01 -15.20
CA ALA A 229 39.88 9.08 -15.57
C ALA A 229 40.42 7.66 -15.83
N PRO A 230 39.81 6.62 -15.22
CA PRO A 230 40.20 5.24 -15.45
C PRO A 230 39.89 4.82 -16.89
N MET A 231 40.58 3.76 -17.33
CA MET A 231 40.24 3.10 -18.58
C MET A 231 39.06 2.16 -18.33
N LEU A 232 37.90 2.47 -18.92
CA LEU A 232 36.76 1.57 -18.87
C LEU A 232 37.05 0.34 -19.74
N THR A 233 36.81 -0.85 -19.17
CA THR A 233 36.97 -2.15 -19.82
C THR A 233 35.63 -2.82 -20.12
N GLY A 234 34.54 -2.31 -19.54
CA GLY A 234 33.20 -2.80 -19.83
C GLY A 234 32.13 -1.90 -19.24
N ALA A 235 30.90 -2.16 -19.65
CA ALA A 235 29.71 -1.58 -19.05
C ALA A 235 28.56 -2.59 -19.12
N THR A 236 27.70 -2.58 -18.11
CA THR A 236 26.52 -3.43 -18.01
C THR A 236 25.32 -2.55 -17.69
N ALA A 237 24.30 -2.61 -18.55
CA ALA A 237 22.99 -2.05 -18.25
C ALA A 237 22.25 -2.99 -17.30
N VAL A 238 21.64 -2.42 -16.27
CA VAL A 238 20.81 -3.15 -15.32
C VAL A 238 19.39 -2.59 -15.42
N GLU A 239 18.47 -3.47 -15.81
CA GLU A 239 17.04 -3.25 -15.66
C GLU A 239 16.67 -3.79 -14.28
N GLN A 240 16.42 -2.87 -13.33
CA GLN A 240 15.85 -3.23 -12.04
C GLN A 240 14.34 -2.99 -12.08
N ILE A 241 13.57 -4.07 -11.91
CA ILE A 241 12.13 -4.05 -11.67
C ILE A 241 11.95 -4.27 -10.16
N TYR A 242 11.36 -3.34 -9.41
CA TYR A 242 11.39 -3.23 -7.92
C TYR A 242 10.71 -4.35 -7.10
N SER A 243 11.14 -4.46 -5.80
CA SER A 243 10.92 -5.45 -4.70
C SER A 243 9.49 -5.88 -4.51
N ASP A 244 9.29 -7.09 -3.96
CA ASP A 244 8.10 -7.55 -3.21
C ASP A 244 7.83 -6.57 -2.06
N THR A 245 7.57 -5.34 -2.42
CA THR A 245 7.18 -4.25 -1.57
C THR A 245 5.67 -4.30 -1.54
N ALA A 246 5.13 -4.32 -0.32
CA ALA A 246 3.69 -4.24 -0.14
C ALA A 246 3.19 -2.98 -0.85
N VAL A 247 2.24 -3.17 -1.76
CA VAL A 247 1.59 -2.06 -2.43
C VAL A 247 0.64 -1.44 -1.41
N ASN A 248 0.82 -0.15 -1.13
CA ASN A 248 -0.10 0.60 -0.28
C ASN A 248 -1.06 1.44 -1.14
N ILE A 249 -2.32 1.48 -0.74
CA ILE A 249 -3.28 2.47 -1.24
C ILE A 249 -3.34 3.66 -0.31
N ARG A 250 -3.74 4.80 -0.86
CA ARG A 250 -3.88 6.07 -0.13
C ARG A 250 -5.35 6.39 0.08
N LEU A 251 -5.73 6.58 1.34
CA LEU A 251 -7.09 6.91 1.74
C LEU A 251 -7.13 8.34 2.28
N ASN A 252 -7.83 9.23 1.58
CA ASN A 252 -7.98 10.61 2.02
C ASN A 252 -8.86 10.69 3.27
N ALA A 253 -8.42 11.50 4.25
CA ALA A 253 -9.22 11.80 5.42
C ALA A 253 -10.11 13.03 5.17
N VAL A 254 -11.28 13.07 5.81
CA VAL A 254 -12.16 14.24 5.82
C VAL A 254 -11.74 15.16 6.96
N ALA A 255 -11.43 16.42 6.62
CA ALA A 255 -11.00 17.43 7.57
C ALA A 255 -12.19 18.06 8.31
N LYS A 256 -11.97 18.41 9.58
CA LYS A 256 -12.88 19.16 10.43
C LYS A 256 -12.07 20.11 11.30
N THR A 257 -12.31 21.41 11.14
CA THR A 257 -11.72 22.43 12.02
C THR A 257 -12.40 22.42 13.38
N VAL A 258 -11.60 22.33 14.45
CA VAL A 258 -12.09 22.39 15.84
C VAL A 258 -11.84 23.77 16.43
N SER A 259 -10.66 24.35 16.18
CA SER A 259 -10.30 25.72 16.56
C SER A 259 -9.23 26.26 15.59
N SER A 260 -8.76 27.49 15.80
CA SER A 260 -7.64 28.05 15.03
C SER A 260 -6.32 27.28 15.21
N SER A 261 -6.18 26.50 16.28
CA SER A 261 -4.98 25.72 16.61
C SER A 261 -5.19 24.21 16.54
N VAL A 262 -6.42 23.72 16.30
CA VAL A 262 -6.75 22.29 16.29
C VAL A 262 -7.59 21.92 15.08
N GLN A 263 -7.16 20.89 14.35
CA GLN A 263 -7.91 20.25 13.27
C GLN A 263 -7.99 18.74 13.52
N GLU A 264 -9.11 18.14 13.13
CA GLU A 264 -9.35 16.70 13.16
C GLU A 264 -9.54 16.19 11.73
N PHE A 265 -8.93 15.06 11.41
CA PHE A 265 -9.02 14.37 10.13
C PHE A 265 -9.55 12.97 10.39
N SER A 266 -10.62 12.57 9.70
CA SER A 266 -11.26 11.28 9.97
C SER A 266 -11.63 10.53 8.71
N TRP A 267 -11.52 9.20 8.80
CA TRP A 267 -12.10 8.28 7.82
C TRP A 267 -13.51 7.90 8.27
N GLN A 268 -14.35 7.43 7.33
CA GLN A 268 -15.74 7.05 7.63
C GLN A 268 -15.82 5.88 8.64
N ARG A 269 -14.87 4.94 8.56
CA ARG A 269 -14.73 3.76 9.41
C ARG A 269 -13.28 3.60 9.87
N PRO A 270 -12.99 2.80 10.92
CA PRO A 270 -11.63 2.52 11.31
C PRO A 270 -10.85 1.85 10.18
N GLN A 271 -9.66 2.33 9.88
CA GLN A 271 -8.79 1.81 8.83
C GLN A 271 -7.51 1.22 9.45
N PRO A 272 -7.06 0.03 9.02
CA PRO A 272 -5.76 -0.51 9.44
C PRO A 272 -4.65 0.20 8.65
N LEU A 273 -4.25 1.38 9.14
CA LEU A 273 -3.24 2.19 8.48
C LEU A 273 -1.83 1.74 8.88
N VAL A 274 -0.93 1.70 7.91
CA VAL A 274 0.51 1.47 8.14
C VAL A 274 1.26 2.79 8.38
N SER A 275 0.79 3.87 7.76
CA SER A 275 1.32 5.21 7.96
C SER A 275 0.24 6.27 7.73
N VAL A 276 0.49 7.48 8.21
CA VAL A 276 -0.29 8.69 7.91
C VAL A 276 0.65 9.76 7.39
N MET A 277 0.36 10.28 6.21
CA MET A 277 1.00 11.45 5.65
C MET A 277 0.18 12.70 5.97
N ILE A 278 0.83 13.72 6.54
CA ILE A 278 0.25 15.05 6.75
C ILE A 278 1.00 16.00 5.82
N GLU A 279 0.32 16.45 4.78
CA GLU A 279 0.89 17.36 3.78
C GLU A 279 0.66 18.80 4.25
N ALA A 280 1.74 19.53 4.53
CA ALA A 280 1.67 20.98 4.69
C ALA A 280 1.55 21.66 3.32
N ARG A 281 0.98 22.86 3.29
CA ARG A 281 1.04 23.72 2.09
C ARG A 281 2.47 24.23 1.89
N GLU A 282 2.85 24.47 0.64
CA GLU A 282 4.17 25.00 0.29
C GLU A 282 4.51 26.28 1.08
N GLY A 283 5.74 26.36 1.58
CA GLY A 283 6.21 27.48 2.40
C GLY A 283 5.83 27.39 3.89
N ARG A 284 5.15 26.33 4.33
CA ARG A 284 4.70 26.18 5.72
C ARG A 284 5.61 25.23 6.52
N VAL A 285 5.78 25.59 7.79
CA VAL A 285 6.45 24.79 8.82
C VAL A 285 5.57 24.82 10.07
N LEU A 286 5.10 23.65 10.48
CA LEU A 286 4.08 23.50 11.52
C LEU A 286 4.59 22.54 12.61
N PRO A 287 4.98 23.05 13.79
CA PRO A 287 5.24 22.22 14.96
C PRO A 287 3.90 21.70 15.53
N LEU A 288 3.66 20.39 15.42
CA LEU A 288 2.38 19.77 15.76
C LEU A 288 2.53 18.72 16.87
N ALA A 289 1.59 18.71 17.80
CA ALA A 289 1.24 17.55 18.60
C ALA A 289 0.15 16.76 17.88
N ILE A 290 0.42 15.49 17.62
CA ILE A 290 -0.39 14.64 16.75
C ILE A 290 -0.89 13.47 17.59
N GLU A 291 -2.20 13.29 17.60
CA GLU A 291 -2.90 12.23 18.32
C GLU A 291 -3.75 11.43 17.33
N TYR A 292 -4.05 10.18 17.67
CA TYR A 292 -4.94 9.34 16.92
C TYR A 292 -5.99 8.70 17.83
N ARG A 293 -7.08 8.22 17.24
CA ARG A 293 -8.05 7.35 17.91
C ARG A 293 -8.40 6.18 17.00
N SER A 294 -8.58 5.01 17.59
CA SER A 294 -8.82 3.77 16.84
C SER A 294 -10.28 3.54 16.44
N ALA A 295 -11.22 4.21 17.11
CA ALA A 295 -12.65 4.14 16.80
C ALA A 295 -13.33 5.47 17.13
N ALA A 296 -14.55 5.67 16.61
CA ALA A 296 -15.30 6.93 16.76
C ALA A 296 -15.49 7.39 18.22
N LYS A 297 -15.58 6.44 19.17
CA LYS A 297 -15.75 6.70 20.61
C LYS A 297 -14.53 6.33 21.46
N ALA A 298 -13.41 5.94 20.83
CA ALA A 298 -12.19 5.64 21.55
C ALA A 298 -11.55 6.93 22.10
N ALA A 299 -10.77 6.77 23.18
CA ALA A 299 -9.96 7.86 23.70
C ALA A 299 -8.85 8.24 22.69
N TRP A 300 -8.48 9.52 22.68
CA TRP A 300 -7.32 9.99 21.92
C TRP A 300 -6.04 9.48 22.56
N GLN A 301 -5.10 9.08 21.71
CA GLN A 301 -3.79 8.57 22.09
C GLN A 301 -2.71 9.35 21.34
N PRO A 302 -1.58 9.67 21.98
CA PRO A 302 -0.48 10.35 21.31
C PRO A 302 0.07 9.47 20.19
N LEU A 303 0.26 10.06 19.00
CA LEU A 303 0.95 9.42 17.88
C LEU A 303 2.39 9.94 17.78
N ALA A 304 2.55 11.27 17.69
CA ALA A 304 3.86 11.89 17.55
C ALA A 304 3.82 13.37 17.98
N LYS A 305 5.01 13.93 18.25
CA LYS A 305 5.23 15.39 18.23
C LYS A 305 6.28 15.64 17.15
N SER A 306 5.91 16.34 16.10
CA SER A 306 6.78 16.48 14.92
C SER A 306 6.59 17.85 14.26
N VAL A 307 7.56 18.24 13.45
CA VAL A 307 7.47 19.42 12.59
C VAL A 307 7.05 18.96 11.20
N ILE A 308 5.83 19.32 10.81
CA ILE A 308 5.29 19.05 9.47
C ILE A 308 5.63 20.23 8.58
N TYR A 309 6.27 19.99 7.45
CA TYR A 309 6.75 21.07 6.59
C TYR A 309 6.69 20.70 5.12
N GLN A 310 6.64 21.75 4.29
CA GLN A 310 6.78 21.67 2.85
C GLN A 310 7.60 22.90 2.40
N LEU A 311 8.88 22.70 2.08
CA LEU A 311 9.83 23.76 1.74
C LEU A 311 10.76 23.35 0.59
N ASN A 312 10.81 24.15 -0.46
CA ASN A 312 11.75 23.99 -1.58
C ASN A 312 11.67 22.58 -2.19
N GLY A 313 10.45 22.04 -2.32
CA GLY A 313 10.21 20.69 -2.82
C GLY A 313 10.56 19.55 -1.85
N LYS A 314 10.92 19.85 -0.59
CA LYS A 314 11.08 18.85 0.48
C LYS A 314 9.86 18.82 1.38
N SER A 315 9.42 17.63 1.75
CA SER A 315 8.28 17.39 2.64
C SER A 315 8.69 16.63 3.89
N SER A 316 7.88 16.70 4.95
CA SER A 316 8.01 15.78 6.09
C SER A 316 7.70 14.33 5.70
N GLU A 317 8.34 13.39 6.40
CA GLU A 317 8.12 11.95 6.23
C GLU A 317 6.76 11.49 6.79
N PRO A 318 6.19 10.39 6.28
CA PRO A 318 4.99 9.78 6.85
C PRO A 318 5.21 9.32 8.29
N LEU A 319 4.16 9.38 9.10
CA LEU A 319 4.16 8.90 10.47
C LEU A 319 3.66 7.47 10.51
N THR A 320 4.49 6.52 10.94
CA THR A 320 4.08 5.12 11.10
C THR A 320 2.95 4.99 12.11
N THR A 321 1.95 4.20 11.78
CA THR A 321 0.84 3.85 12.67
C THR A 321 0.85 2.35 12.98
N GLY A 322 0.23 1.97 14.10
CA GLY A 322 0.06 0.56 14.49
C GLY A 322 -1.40 0.25 14.76
N GLY A 323 -2.04 -0.50 13.86
CA GLY A 323 -3.42 -0.97 14.02
C GLY A 323 -4.48 -0.05 13.43
N LEU A 324 -5.67 -0.04 14.05
CA LEU A 324 -6.82 0.68 13.55
C LEU A 324 -6.75 2.18 13.87
N VAL A 325 -7.05 3.00 12.88
CA VAL A 325 -7.12 4.45 12.97
C VAL A 325 -8.46 4.91 12.38
N GLN A 326 -9.27 5.60 13.18
CA GLN A 326 -10.49 6.25 12.72
C GLN A 326 -10.26 7.75 12.48
N ALA A 327 -9.44 8.40 13.31
CA ALA A 327 -9.15 9.82 13.16
C ALA A 327 -7.78 10.19 13.70
N ILE A 328 -7.25 11.28 13.15
CA ILE A 328 -6.04 11.98 13.55
C ILE A 328 -6.44 13.37 14.03
N ARG A 329 -5.90 13.82 15.14
CA ARG A 329 -6.01 15.19 15.63
C ARG A 329 -4.64 15.81 15.61
N VAL A 330 -4.58 17.01 15.04
CA VAL A 330 -3.38 17.82 15.04
C VAL A 330 -3.63 19.08 15.86
N THR A 331 -2.67 19.39 16.73
CA THR A 331 -2.69 20.59 17.58
C THR A 331 -1.41 21.36 17.37
N ALA A 332 -1.51 22.63 16.96
CA ALA A 332 -0.35 23.51 16.84
C ALA A 332 0.30 23.73 18.21
N VAL A 333 1.61 23.53 18.30
CA VAL A 333 2.38 23.79 19.52
C VAL A 333 2.70 25.28 19.57
N ASN A 334 2.14 25.99 20.55
CA ASN A 334 2.33 27.43 20.75
C ASN A 334 2.06 28.29 19.49
N GLY A 335 1.02 27.94 18.73
CA GLY A 335 0.68 28.63 17.48
C GLY A 335 -0.72 28.32 16.97
N GLN A 336 -0.97 28.69 15.72
CA GLN A 336 -2.21 28.41 14.98
C GLN A 336 -1.90 27.56 13.75
N LEU A 337 -2.89 26.77 13.31
CA LEU A 337 -2.80 25.98 12.09
C LEU A 337 -3.10 26.82 10.85
N GLU A 338 -4.00 27.79 10.99
CA GLU A 338 -4.60 28.54 9.87
C GLU A 338 -5.10 27.56 8.79
N ASP A 339 -4.77 27.78 7.52
CA ASP A 339 -4.95 26.84 6.40
C ASP A 339 -3.62 26.17 6.03
N GLY A 340 -2.74 25.92 7.00
CA GLY A 340 -1.38 25.42 6.76
C GLY A 340 -1.29 23.96 6.32
N ILE A 341 -2.31 23.15 6.57
CA ILE A 341 -2.37 21.74 6.20
C ILE A 341 -3.17 21.60 4.92
N ALA A 342 -2.55 21.06 3.87
CA ALA A 342 -3.18 20.82 2.58
C ALA A 342 -4.09 19.58 2.63
N ARG A 343 -3.58 18.48 3.20
CA ARG A 343 -4.27 17.19 3.20
C ARG A 343 -3.69 16.24 4.24
N VAL A 344 -4.52 15.31 4.71
CA VAL A 344 -4.08 14.15 5.48
C VAL A 344 -4.53 12.88 4.76
N THR A 345 -3.59 11.97 4.56
CA THR A 345 -3.79 10.72 3.83
C THR A 345 -3.28 9.56 4.66
N GLY A 346 -4.06 8.49 4.75
CA GLY A 346 -3.66 7.25 5.41
C GLY A 346 -3.18 6.25 4.38
N GLU A 347 -2.04 5.62 4.60
CA GLU A 347 -1.59 4.50 3.79
C GLU A 347 -2.10 3.20 4.39
N ARG A 348 -2.72 2.37 3.54
CA ARG A 348 -3.25 1.06 3.91
C ARG A 348 -2.67 0.00 2.98
N ALA A 349 -2.29 -1.14 3.53
CA ALA A 349 -1.83 -2.27 2.72
C ALA A 349 -2.94 -2.71 1.75
N SER A 350 -2.62 -2.71 0.46
CA SER A 350 -3.49 -3.22 -0.59
C SER A 350 -3.59 -4.74 -0.49
N GLN A 351 -4.69 -5.29 -1.03
CA GLN A 351 -5.04 -6.69 -0.95
C GLN A 351 -5.38 -7.17 -2.35
N THR A 352 -4.86 -8.35 -2.68
CA THR A 352 -5.26 -9.11 -3.87
C THR A 352 -6.22 -10.20 -3.41
N LEU A 353 -7.39 -10.25 -4.03
CA LEU A 353 -8.33 -11.35 -3.83
C LEU A 353 -8.06 -12.42 -4.88
N ILE A 354 -7.84 -13.66 -4.45
CA ILE A 354 -7.75 -14.80 -5.36
C ILE A 354 -8.97 -15.68 -5.10
N PHE A 355 -9.71 -16.05 -6.15
CA PHE A 355 -10.89 -16.91 -6.01
C PHE A 355 -10.83 -18.13 -6.93
N ASN A 356 -11.45 -19.22 -6.47
CA ASN A 356 -11.69 -20.41 -7.26
C ASN A 356 -12.94 -20.20 -8.12
N ALA A 357 -12.79 -20.32 -9.43
CA ALA A 357 -13.85 -20.10 -10.42
C ALA A 357 -14.88 -21.24 -10.47
N GLN A 358 -15.42 -21.63 -9.32
CA GLN A 358 -16.41 -22.70 -9.21
C GLN A 358 -17.78 -22.25 -9.74
N GLY A 359 -18.30 -22.99 -10.70
CA GLY A 359 -19.54 -22.66 -11.40
C GLY A 359 -19.28 -21.82 -12.65
N LYS A 360 -20.36 -21.30 -13.24
CA LYS A 360 -20.28 -20.49 -14.47
C LYS A 360 -20.23 -18.99 -14.13
N GLY A 361 -19.47 -18.25 -14.91
CA GLY A 361 -19.52 -16.79 -14.92
C GLY A 361 -20.82 -16.26 -15.55
N PRO A 362 -21.09 -14.94 -15.48
CA PRO A 362 -20.22 -13.91 -14.93
C PRO A 362 -20.08 -14.03 -13.40
N PHE A 363 -18.91 -13.67 -12.90
CA PHE A 363 -18.65 -13.60 -11.46
C PHE A 363 -18.96 -12.18 -10.95
N LEU A 364 -19.38 -12.09 -9.70
CA LEU A 364 -19.76 -10.84 -9.04
C LEU A 364 -18.95 -10.68 -7.76
N LEU A 365 -18.17 -9.60 -7.66
CA LEU A 365 -17.57 -9.16 -6.41
C LEU A 365 -18.62 -8.37 -5.63
N ALA A 366 -18.84 -8.71 -4.36
CA ALA A 366 -19.82 -8.05 -3.50
C ALA A 366 -19.17 -7.61 -2.19
N TRP A 367 -19.61 -6.47 -1.65
CA TRP A 367 -19.12 -5.93 -0.38
C TRP A 367 -20.15 -5.07 0.37
N GLY A 368 -19.89 -4.80 1.65
CA GLY A 368 -20.75 -3.97 2.47
C GLY A 368 -21.87 -4.74 3.15
N ASN A 369 -21.52 -5.72 3.98
CA ASN A 369 -22.47 -6.48 4.80
C ASN A 369 -22.03 -6.43 6.27
N GLY A 370 -22.79 -5.73 7.11
CA GLY A 370 -22.48 -5.60 8.54
C GLY A 370 -22.62 -6.90 9.34
N ALA A 371 -23.34 -7.89 8.81
CA ALA A 371 -23.55 -9.19 9.41
C ALA A 371 -22.57 -10.27 8.90
N ALA A 372 -21.67 -9.92 7.96
CA ALA A 372 -20.79 -10.89 7.33
C ALA A 372 -19.77 -11.46 8.32
N GLN A 373 -19.60 -12.78 8.27
CA GLN A 373 -18.58 -13.49 9.03
C GLN A 373 -17.29 -13.66 8.19
N PRO A 374 -16.12 -13.84 8.80
CA PRO A 374 -14.91 -14.16 8.04
C PRO A 374 -15.06 -15.46 7.26
N GLN A 375 -14.85 -15.41 5.94
CA GLN A 375 -14.91 -16.58 5.04
C GLN A 375 -13.68 -16.68 4.11
N ALA A 376 -12.78 -15.68 4.13
CA ALA A 376 -11.52 -15.78 3.42
C ALA A 376 -10.73 -16.98 3.95
N MET A 377 -10.29 -17.83 3.03
CA MET A 377 -9.50 -19.02 3.35
C MET A 377 -8.01 -18.65 3.42
N GLU A 378 -7.24 -19.46 4.16
CA GLU A 378 -5.78 -19.41 4.08
C GLU A 378 -5.31 -19.70 2.65
N VAL A 379 -4.29 -18.97 2.20
CA VAL A 379 -3.77 -19.06 0.82
C VAL A 379 -3.39 -20.48 0.43
N ASP A 380 -2.82 -21.25 1.37
CA ASP A 380 -2.37 -22.62 1.14
C ASP A 380 -3.52 -23.61 0.88
N MET A 381 -4.75 -23.29 1.32
CA MET A 381 -5.93 -24.11 1.06
C MET A 381 -6.54 -23.85 -0.32
N LEU A 382 -6.30 -22.67 -0.91
CA LEU A 382 -6.86 -22.29 -2.20
C LEU A 382 -5.86 -22.42 -3.35
N VAL A 383 -4.60 -22.03 -3.11
CA VAL A 383 -3.52 -22.03 -4.10
C VAL A 383 -2.46 -23.06 -3.69
N PRO A 384 -2.45 -24.25 -4.31
CA PRO A 384 -1.46 -25.29 -4.04
C PRO A 384 -0.01 -24.77 -4.15
N ALA A 385 0.88 -25.28 -3.30
CA ALA A 385 2.29 -24.89 -3.29
C ALA A 385 2.98 -25.08 -4.66
N ALA A 386 2.62 -26.13 -5.41
CA ALA A 386 3.14 -26.39 -6.75
C ALA A 386 2.85 -25.24 -7.73
N LEU A 387 1.62 -24.70 -7.74
CA LEU A 387 1.24 -23.58 -8.62
C LEU A 387 1.96 -22.28 -8.24
N ARG A 388 2.31 -22.10 -6.96
CA ARG A 388 3.10 -20.94 -6.50
C ARG A 388 4.57 -21.06 -6.90
N GLN A 389 5.13 -22.27 -6.88
CA GLN A 389 6.53 -22.53 -7.24
C GLN A 389 6.79 -22.46 -8.74
N GLU A 390 5.82 -22.84 -9.56
CA GLU A 390 5.92 -22.80 -11.03
C GLU A 390 5.80 -21.38 -11.61
N ASN A 391 5.68 -20.34 -10.78
CA ASN A 391 5.34 -18.98 -11.22
C ASN A 391 4.11 -18.95 -12.13
N ALA A 392 3.16 -19.87 -11.94
CA ALA A 392 1.95 -19.94 -12.76
C ALA A 392 1.20 -18.61 -12.64
N GLN A 393 1.12 -17.87 -13.75
CA GLN A 393 0.50 -16.56 -13.76
C GLN A 393 -1.02 -16.74 -13.64
N ILE A 394 -1.57 -16.38 -12.48
CA ILE A 394 -3.01 -16.36 -12.26
C ILE A 394 -3.57 -15.17 -13.06
N PRO A 395 -4.50 -15.39 -14.02
CA PRO A 395 -5.04 -14.31 -14.82
C PRO A 395 -5.88 -13.34 -13.97
N GLU A 396 -5.84 -12.07 -14.36
CA GLU A 396 -6.59 -11.02 -13.68
C GLU A 396 -8.06 -11.02 -14.11
N ALA A 397 -8.95 -10.81 -13.14
CA ALA A 397 -10.36 -10.52 -13.37
C ALA A 397 -10.62 -9.04 -13.05
N LEU A 398 -11.02 -8.28 -14.06
CA LEU A 398 -11.14 -6.82 -13.97
C LEU A 398 -12.45 -6.44 -13.29
N VAL A 399 -12.35 -5.59 -12.28
CA VAL A 399 -13.52 -5.09 -11.53
C VAL A 399 -14.20 -3.99 -12.33
N GLN A 400 -15.45 -4.23 -12.71
CA GLN A 400 -16.28 -3.27 -13.43
C GLN A 400 -16.83 -2.18 -12.48
N ASP A 401 -17.71 -1.33 -13.00
CA ASP A 401 -18.38 -0.30 -12.22
C ASP A 401 -19.21 -0.87 -11.05
N ARG A 402 -19.31 -0.07 -9.98
CA ARG A 402 -20.09 -0.42 -8.80
C ARG A 402 -21.58 -0.41 -9.14
N ILE A 403 -22.26 -1.48 -8.78
CA ILE A 403 -23.71 -1.64 -8.83
C ILE A 403 -24.30 -1.73 -7.41
N VAL A 404 -25.58 -1.37 -7.29
CA VAL A 404 -26.34 -1.52 -6.05
C VAL A 404 -26.89 -2.95 -5.98
N LEU A 405 -26.67 -3.63 -4.85
CA LEU A 405 -27.27 -4.94 -4.58
C LEU A 405 -28.41 -4.78 -3.57
N GLY A 406 -28.14 -4.98 -2.28
CA GLY A 406 -29.06 -4.78 -1.17
C GLY A 406 -29.11 -3.34 -0.63
N GLY A 407 -28.21 -2.45 -1.08
CA GLY A 407 -28.15 -1.05 -0.69
C GLY A 407 -27.72 -0.80 0.77
N ASP A 408 -27.76 0.47 1.19
CA ASP A 408 -27.18 0.95 2.46
C ASP A 408 -27.70 0.24 3.71
N ALA A 409 -28.93 -0.28 3.69
CA ALA A 409 -29.52 -1.01 4.81
C ALA A 409 -28.69 -2.25 5.22
N ARG A 410 -27.89 -2.81 4.31
CA ARG A 410 -27.00 -3.94 4.59
C ARG A 410 -25.75 -3.55 5.37
N LEU A 411 -25.35 -2.28 5.32
CA LEU A 411 -24.15 -1.78 6.02
C LEU A 411 -24.28 -1.80 7.55
N THR A 412 -25.51 -1.84 8.06
CA THR A 412 -25.85 -1.92 9.49
C THR A 412 -26.56 -3.22 9.87
N ALA A 413 -26.59 -4.20 8.96
CA ALA A 413 -27.15 -5.51 9.26
C ALA A 413 -26.38 -6.14 10.43
N VAL A 414 -27.11 -6.86 11.28
CA VAL A 414 -26.55 -7.60 12.41
C VAL A 414 -26.79 -9.07 12.16
N ASP A 415 -25.81 -9.91 12.53
CA ASP A 415 -25.94 -11.36 12.42
C ASP A 415 -27.22 -11.84 13.16
N PRO A 416 -28.13 -12.59 12.50
CA PRO A 416 -29.32 -13.16 13.11
C PRO A 416 -29.03 -13.95 14.41
N ALA A 417 -27.90 -14.65 14.48
CA ALA A 417 -27.50 -15.40 15.67
C ALA A 417 -27.15 -14.45 16.84
N GLN A 418 -26.50 -13.32 16.53
CA GLN A 418 -26.18 -12.30 17.51
C GLN A 418 -27.44 -11.55 17.97
N GLN A 419 -28.36 -11.26 17.06
CA GLN A 419 -29.66 -10.68 17.39
C GLN A 419 -30.44 -11.59 18.34
N GLN A 420 -30.49 -12.90 18.07
CA GLN A 420 -31.17 -13.86 18.94
C GLN A 420 -30.50 -13.95 20.33
N SER A 421 -29.17 -13.91 20.39
CA SER A 421 -28.41 -13.90 21.65
C SER A 421 -28.72 -12.66 22.49
N GLN A 422 -28.81 -11.48 21.87
CA GLN A 422 -29.19 -10.25 22.56
C GLN A 422 -30.64 -10.29 23.07
N TRP A 423 -31.57 -10.83 22.28
CA TRP A 423 -32.96 -11.04 22.72
C TRP A 423 -33.05 -12.00 23.91
N LYS A 424 -32.29 -13.10 23.88
CA LYS A 424 -32.19 -14.03 25.02
C LYS A 424 -31.63 -13.34 26.26
N LYS A 425 -30.57 -12.54 26.13
CA LYS A 425 -30.04 -11.72 27.24
C LYS A 425 -31.10 -10.77 27.78
N MET A 426 -31.84 -10.08 26.91
CA MET A 426 -32.89 -9.14 27.33
C MET A 426 -34.02 -9.84 28.08
N LEU A 427 -34.41 -11.05 27.66
CA LEU A 427 -35.37 -11.88 28.39
C LEU A 427 -34.86 -12.28 29.78
N VAL A 428 -33.58 -12.63 29.91
CA VAL A 428 -32.95 -12.94 31.20
C VAL A 428 -32.97 -11.71 32.11
N TRP A 429 -32.60 -10.53 31.58
CA TRP A 429 -32.67 -9.27 32.33
C TRP A 429 -34.10 -8.92 32.74
N ALA A 430 -35.09 -9.10 31.86
CA ALA A 430 -36.50 -8.88 32.18
C ALA A 430 -36.97 -9.82 33.30
N ALA A 431 -36.59 -11.10 33.25
CA ALA A 431 -36.91 -12.07 34.30
C ALA A 431 -36.23 -11.72 35.63
N LEU A 432 -34.98 -11.24 35.60
CA LEU A 432 -34.25 -10.79 36.79
C LEU A 432 -34.95 -9.60 37.45
N VAL A 433 -35.30 -8.57 36.68
CA VAL A 433 -36.01 -7.38 37.17
C VAL A 433 -37.37 -7.77 37.77
N LEU A 434 -38.10 -8.67 37.12
CA LEU A 434 -39.36 -9.19 37.64
C LEU A 434 -39.16 -9.89 39.00
N GLY A 435 -38.12 -10.72 39.13
CA GLY A 435 -37.76 -11.38 40.38
C GLY A 435 -37.46 -10.39 41.51
N VAL A 436 -36.71 -9.32 41.22
CA VAL A 436 -36.42 -8.26 42.19
C VAL A 436 -37.71 -7.54 42.62
N LEU A 437 -38.61 -7.23 41.70
CA LEU A 437 -39.89 -6.59 42.02
C LEU A 437 -40.77 -7.46 42.92
N VAL A 438 -40.78 -8.78 42.72
CA VAL A 438 -41.50 -9.72 43.60
C VAL A 438 -40.91 -9.69 45.01
N LEU A 439 -39.59 -9.70 45.14
CA LEU A 439 -38.93 -9.63 46.45
C LEU A 439 -39.21 -8.31 47.18
N ILE A 440 -39.19 -7.19 46.46
CA ILE A 440 -39.57 -5.87 47.00
C ILE A 440 -41.04 -5.90 47.47
N GLY A 441 -41.94 -6.49 46.68
CA GLY A 441 -43.34 -6.64 47.03
C GLY A 441 -43.56 -7.45 48.31
N VAL A 442 -42.86 -8.58 48.46
CA VAL A 442 -42.89 -9.41 49.68
C VAL A 442 -42.32 -8.65 50.87
N GLY A 443 -41.19 -7.95 50.70
CA GLY A 443 -40.58 -7.14 51.76
C GLY A 443 -41.50 -6.02 52.26
N LEU A 444 -42.19 -5.33 51.35
CA LEU A 444 -43.17 -4.30 51.70
C LEU A 444 -44.42 -4.89 52.38
N GLY A 445 -44.84 -6.10 51.99
CA GLY A 445 -45.93 -6.83 52.64
C GLY A 445 -45.62 -7.14 54.09
N ILE A 446 -44.44 -7.71 54.36
CA ILE A 446 -43.98 -8.01 55.72
C ILE A 446 -43.84 -6.73 56.54
N TRP A 447 -43.28 -5.66 55.96
CA TRP A 447 -43.14 -4.38 56.64
C TRP A 447 -44.49 -3.76 57.03
N ARG A 448 -45.51 -3.90 56.18
CA ARG A 448 -46.89 -3.47 56.49
C ARG A 448 -47.51 -4.28 57.62
N GLU A 449 -47.33 -5.60 57.64
CA GLU A 449 -47.83 -6.46 58.72
C GLU A 449 -47.15 -6.18 60.07
N VAL A 450 -45.85 -5.89 60.06
CA VAL A 450 -45.11 -5.52 61.28
C VAL A 450 -45.61 -4.18 61.84
N ARG A 451 -45.92 -3.19 60.99
CA ARG A 451 -46.50 -1.92 61.43
C ARG A 451 -47.92 -2.04 61.97
N GLN A 452 -48.71 -3.01 61.52
CA GLN A 452 -50.08 -3.21 62.01
C GLN A 452 -50.13 -3.93 63.36
N LYS A 453 -49.08 -4.66 63.75
CA LYS A 453 -48.99 -5.34 65.06
C LYS A 453 -48.37 -4.50 66.18
N SER A 454 -47.96 -3.26 65.89
CA SER A 454 -47.37 -2.33 66.83
C SER A 454 -48.31 -1.19 67.26
N VAL A 455 -49.63 -1.39 67.17
CA VAL A 455 -50.66 -0.49 67.71
C VAL A 455 -51.43 -1.20 68.81
#